data_AF-A0A969SFH4-F1
#
_entry.id   AF-A0A969SFH4-F1
#
_cell.length_a   1.000
_cell.length_b   1.000
_cell.length_c   1.000
_cell.angle_alpha   90.00
_cell.angle_beta   90.00
_cell.angle_gamma   90.00
#
_symmetry.space_group_name_H-M   'P 1'
#
loop_
_entity.id
_entity.type
_entity.pdbx_description
1 polymer ?
#
loop_
_entity_poly.entity_id
_entity_poly.type
_entity_poly.pdbx_seq_one_letter_code
_entity_poly.pdbx_strand_id
1 'polypeptide(L)'
;MTRIILIDSICTPQRALQASRRGIAGYLYLGDRLTERLKGAVTDVLEGGTYYSPTAAAALAEAEHLTDRVLPRLNAYHRAVLRGMAQYQPAAQIAAELGRTTQAIYQVQSYLRGLFDVDTNGALLERAAEIARAHGEHGVFQGWARLTTRVRRRVFEQRPASRQAAIAPLLSLALYWICDGGATAPVHSFPGV
;
A
#
# COMPACT_ATOMS: atom_id res chain seq x y z
N MET A 1 -19.21 -16.61 -27.92
CA MET A 1 -19.05 -15.87 -26.66
C MET A 1 -17.84 -14.96 -26.80
N THR A 2 -18.00 -13.67 -26.54
CA THR A 2 -16.88 -12.72 -26.63
C THR A 2 -16.02 -12.82 -25.37
N ARG A 3 -14.73 -13.10 -25.54
CA ARG A 3 -13.76 -13.09 -24.44
C ARG A 3 -13.01 -11.77 -24.44
N ILE A 4 -12.79 -11.21 -23.25
CA ILE A 4 -12.19 -9.90 -23.08
C ILE A 4 -10.85 -10.08 -22.36
N ILE A 5 -9.80 -9.48 -22.92
CA ILE A 5 -8.51 -9.31 -22.27
C ILE A 5 -8.35 -7.82 -21.95
N LEU A 6 -8.15 -7.50 -20.69
CA LEU A 6 -7.87 -6.16 -20.21
C LEU A 6 -6.36 -5.92 -20.23
N ILE A 7 -5.94 -4.79 -20.80
CA ILE A 7 -4.55 -4.31 -20.73
C ILE A 7 -4.57 -2.97 -20.00
N ASP A 8 -3.73 -2.81 -18.99
CA ASP A 8 -3.77 -1.63 -18.12
C ASP A 8 -2.37 -1.19 -17.72
N SER A 9 -2.18 0.12 -17.63
CA SER A 9 -0.93 0.74 -17.18
C SER A 9 -0.83 0.84 -15.66
N ILE A 10 -1.91 0.52 -14.93
CA ILE A 10 -1.95 0.52 -13.48
C ILE A 10 -2.50 -0.83 -13.02
N CYS A 11 -1.66 -1.64 -12.38
CA CYS A 11 -2.07 -2.89 -11.78
C CYS A 11 -2.16 -2.73 -10.26
N THR A 12 -3.38 -2.70 -9.74
CA THR A 12 -3.62 -2.76 -8.29
C THR A 12 -4.43 -4.00 -7.94
N PRO A 13 -4.28 -4.54 -6.71
CA PRO A 13 -5.05 -5.71 -6.24
C PRO A 13 -6.56 -5.57 -6.48
N GLN A 14 -7.08 -4.35 -6.31
CA GLN A 14 -8.47 -3.98 -6.50
C GLN A 14 -8.94 -4.20 -7.94
N ARG A 15 -8.16 -3.71 -8.92
CA ARG A 15 -8.52 -3.81 -10.34
C ARG A 15 -8.43 -5.25 -10.81
N ALA A 16 -7.45 -6.00 -10.32
CA ALA A 16 -7.31 -7.43 -10.60
C ALA A 16 -8.51 -8.23 -10.08
N LEU A 17 -8.92 -7.98 -8.82
CA LEU A 17 -10.08 -8.63 -8.23
C LEU A 17 -11.40 -8.25 -8.94
N GLN A 18 -11.57 -6.97 -9.32
CA GLN A 18 -12.75 -6.54 -10.07
C GLN A 18 -12.80 -7.14 -11.46
N ALA A 19 -11.65 -7.24 -12.16
CA ALA A 19 -11.56 -7.89 -13.46
C ALA A 19 -11.94 -9.37 -13.37
N SER A 20 -11.41 -10.09 -12.37
CA SER A 20 -11.75 -11.48 -12.07
C SER A 20 -13.26 -11.65 -11.80
N ARG A 21 -13.84 -10.84 -10.91
CA ARG A 21 -15.28 -10.91 -10.56
C ARG A 21 -16.22 -10.58 -11.71
N ARG A 22 -15.76 -9.80 -12.70
CA ARG A 22 -16.53 -9.49 -13.92
C ARG A 22 -16.40 -10.58 -14.99
N GLY A 23 -15.66 -11.66 -14.73
CA GLY A 23 -15.43 -12.73 -15.68
C GLY A 23 -14.54 -12.31 -16.85
N ILE A 24 -13.65 -11.33 -16.65
CA ILE A 24 -12.66 -10.97 -17.67
C ILE A 24 -11.70 -12.16 -17.83
N ALA A 25 -11.51 -12.61 -19.07
CA ALA A 25 -10.74 -13.81 -19.37
C ALA A 25 -9.23 -13.58 -19.28
N GLY A 26 -8.75 -12.35 -19.43
CA GLY A 26 -7.34 -12.06 -19.16
C GLY A 26 -7.07 -10.66 -18.64
N TYR A 27 -6.03 -10.52 -17.82
CA TYR A 27 -5.56 -9.23 -17.33
C TYR A 27 -4.04 -9.10 -17.44
N LEU A 28 -3.60 -8.15 -18.26
CA LEU A 28 -2.20 -7.88 -18.56
C LEU A 28 -1.80 -6.51 -18.04
N TYR A 29 -0.75 -6.48 -17.22
CA TYR A 29 -0.11 -5.24 -16.81
C TYR A 29 0.92 -4.79 -17.85
N LEU A 30 0.83 -3.52 -18.27
CA LEU A 30 1.71 -2.92 -19.28
C LEU A 30 3.19 -2.88 -18.86
N GLY A 31 3.47 -2.86 -17.55
CA GLY A 31 4.85 -2.88 -17.04
C GLY A 31 5.52 -4.25 -17.10
N ASP A 32 4.76 -5.32 -17.34
CA ASP A 32 5.33 -6.64 -17.63
C ASP A 32 5.77 -6.72 -19.11
N ARG A 33 6.53 -7.75 -19.49
CA ARG A 33 6.96 -7.98 -20.89
C ARG A 33 5.77 -8.35 -21.80
N LEU A 34 4.97 -7.35 -22.17
CA LEU A 34 3.69 -7.52 -22.87
C LEU A 34 3.86 -8.19 -24.24
N THR A 35 4.86 -7.78 -25.02
CA THR A 35 5.10 -8.30 -26.37
C THR A 35 5.34 -9.81 -26.40
N GLU A 36 6.03 -10.33 -25.38
CA GLU A 36 6.30 -11.77 -25.23
C GLU A 36 5.04 -12.52 -24.76
N ARG A 37 4.26 -11.91 -23.87
CA ARG A 37 3.17 -12.57 -23.14
C ARG A 37 1.81 -12.49 -23.82
N LEU A 38 1.54 -11.45 -24.62
CA LEU A 38 0.24 -11.22 -25.24
C LEU A 38 -0.17 -12.39 -26.14
N LYS A 39 0.78 -12.98 -26.89
CA LYS A 39 0.50 -14.13 -27.75
C LYS A 39 0.02 -15.33 -26.93
N GLY A 40 0.75 -15.69 -25.87
CA GLY A 40 0.35 -16.77 -24.96
C GLY A 40 -0.98 -16.48 -24.28
N ALA A 41 -1.18 -15.26 -23.80
CA ALA A 41 -2.43 -14.84 -23.16
C ALA A 41 -3.65 -14.99 -24.09
N VAL A 42 -3.52 -14.63 -25.37
CA VAL A 42 -4.59 -14.81 -26.35
C VAL A 42 -4.86 -16.28 -26.59
N THR A 43 -3.83 -17.12 -26.73
CA THR A 43 -3.98 -18.57 -26.91
C THR A 43 -4.72 -19.19 -25.72
N ASP A 44 -4.25 -18.96 -24.49
CA ASP A 44 -4.84 -19.50 -23.26
C ASP A 44 -6.32 -19.09 -23.14
N VAL A 45 -6.61 -17.83 -23.44
CA VAL A 45 -7.98 -17.30 -23.42
C VAL A 45 -8.83 -17.93 -24.52
N LEU A 46 -8.31 -18.19 -25.72
CA LEU A 46 -9.05 -18.87 -26.79
C LEU A 46 -9.33 -20.34 -26.48
N GLU A 47 -8.44 -21.00 -25.76
CA GLU A 47 -8.63 -22.38 -25.25
C GLU A 47 -9.64 -22.45 -24.09
N GLY A 48 -10.01 -21.31 -23.53
CA GLY A 48 -11.00 -21.20 -22.46
C GLY A 48 -10.41 -21.12 -21.06
N GLY A 49 -9.10 -20.95 -20.95
CA GLY A 49 -8.43 -20.57 -19.72
C GLY A 49 -8.57 -19.09 -19.39
N THR A 50 -7.98 -18.72 -18.26
CA THR A 50 -7.80 -17.33 -17.85
C THR A 50 -6.32 -17.00 -17.76
N TYR A 51 -5.91 -15.83 -18.27
CA TYR A 51 -4.51 -15.40 -18.22
C TYR A 51 -4.31 -14.15 -17.37
N TYR A 52 -3.40 -14.22 -16.41
CA TYR A 52 -2.95 -13.05 -15.65
C TYR A 52 -1.44 -12.88 -15.85
N SER A 53 -1.00 -11.65 -16.16
CA SER A 53 0.43 -11.35 -16.14
C SER A 53 1.01 -11.55 -14.73
N PRO A 54 2.33 -11.75 -14.54
CA PRO A 54 2.90 -12.02 -13.22
C PRO A 54 2.51 -10.97 -12.17
N THR A 55 2.56 -9.70 -12.55
CA THR A 55 2.16 -8.60 -11.65
C THR A 55 0.65 -8.62 -11.36
N ALA A 56 -0.18 -8.90 -12.37
CA ALA A 56 -1.63 -9.01 -12.20
C ALA A 56 -2.04 -10.23 -11.36
N ALA A 57 -1.35 -11.34 -11.50
CA ALA A 57 -1.57 -12.56 -10.71
C ALA A 57 -1.19 -12.34 -9.25
N ALA A 58 -0.04 -11.70 -8.99
CA ALA A 58 0.38 -11.33 -7.63
C ALA A 58 -0.64 -10.38 -6.98
N ALA A 59 -1.08 -9.35 -7.72
CA ALA A 59 -2.10 -8.42 -7.25
C ALA A 59 -3.44 -9.10 -6.96
N LEU A 60 -3.86 -10.07 -7.79
CA LEU A 60 -5.08 -10.85 -7.55
C LEU A 60 -4.97 -11.68 -6.27
N ALA A 61 -3.88 -12.45 -6.12
CA ALA A 61 -3.64 -13.28 -4.94
C ALA A 61 -3.61 -12.45 -3.64
N GLU A 62 -3.02 -11.26 -3.69
CA GLU A 62 -3.03 -10.30 -2.60
C GLU A 62 -4.46 -9.85 -2.25
N ALA A 63 -5.28 -9.53 -3.26
CA ALA A 63 -6.67 -9.09 -3.05
C ALA A 63 -7.55 -10.19 -2.45
N GLU A 64 -7.36 -11.43 -2.91
CA GLU A 64 -8.05 -12.61 -2.37
C GLU A 64 -7.66 -12.87 -0.91
N HIS A 65 -6.36 -12.81 -0.61
CA HIS A 65 -5.87 -12.93 0.77
C HIS A 65 -6.52 -11.91 1.71
N LEU A 66 -6.61 -10.64 1.29
CA LEU A 66 -7.22 -9.58 2.09
C LEU A 66 -8.73 -9.81 2.29
N THR A 67 -9.43 -10.22 1.23
CA THR A 67 -10.87 -10.46 1.25
C THR A 67 -11.23 -11.66 2.16
N ASP A 68 -10.46 -12.73 2.06
CA ASP A 68 -10.83 -14.01 2.68
C ASP A 68 -10.25 -14.19 4.08
N ARG A 69 -9.10 -13.58 4.38
CA ARG A 69 -8.42 -13.76 5.68
C ARG A 69 -8.52 -12.56 6.60
N VAL A 70 -8.41 -11.35 6.09
CA VAL A 70 -8.29 -10.14 6.91
C VAL A 70 -9.66 -9.59 7.28
N LEU A 71 -10.52 -9.33 6.28
CA LEU A 71 -11.83 -8.70 6.49
C LEU A 71 -12.79 -9.49 7.41
N PRO A 72 -12.90 -10.83 7.31
CA PRO A 72 -13.80 -11.58 8.17
C PRO A 72 -13.39 -11.56 9.65
N ARG A 73 -12.10 -11.34 9.94
CA ARG A 73 -11.55 -11.33 11.30
C ARG A 73 -11.67 -9.96 11.98
N LEU A 74 -12.08 -8.92 11.25
CA LEU A 74 -12.34 -7.59 11.79
C LEU A 74 -13.75 -7.54 12.42
N ASN A 75 -13.85 -7.51 13.74
CA ASN A 75 -15.12 -7.25 14.43
C ASN A 75 -15.46 -5.73 14.46
N ALA A 76 -16.62 -5.36 14.99
CA ALA A 76 -17.04 -3.97 15.12
C ALA A 76 -16.08 -3.13 16.00
N TYR A 77 -15.54 -3.74 17.04
CA TYR A 77 -14.61 -3.08 17.97
C TYR A 77 -13.26 -2.77 17.32
N HIS A 78 -12.68 -3.71 16.57
CA HIS A 78 -11.46 -3.53 15.78
C HIS A 78 -11.60 -2.38 14.78
N ARG A 79 -12.76 -2.29 14.12
CA ARG A 79 -13.08 -1.21 13.19
C ARG A 79 -13.17 0.15 13.89
N ALA A 80 -13.73 0.18 15.11
CA ALA A 80 -13.79 1.41 15.92
C ALA A 80 -12.39 1.88 16.36
N VAL A 81 -11.53 0.97 16.81
CA VAL A 81 -10.13 1.29 17.16
C VAL A 81 -9.36 1.82 15.96
N LEU A 82 -9.45 1.11 14.82
CA LEU A 82 -8.87 1.58 13.55
C LEU A 82 -9.34 2.99 13.20
N ARG A 83 -10.63 3.31 13.40
CA ARG A 83 -11.20 4.62 13.09
C ARG A 83 -10.59 5.71 13.97
N GLY A 84 -10.45 5.46 15.28
CA GLY A 84 -9.79 6.40 16.18
C GLY A 84 -8.32 6.64 15.81
N MET A 85 -7.61 5.58 15.43
CA MET A 85 -6.23 5.68 14.93
C MET A 85 -6.14 6.54 13.66
N ALA A 86 -7.04 6.35 12.69
CA ALA A 86 -7.09 7.16 11.47
C ALA A 86 -7.39 8.65 11.73
N GLN A 87 -8.02 8.95 12.86
CA GLN A 87 -8.31 10.31 13.31
C GLN A 87 -7.21 10.92 14.19
N TYR A 88 -6.05 10.25 14.32
CA TYR A 88 -4.94 10.70 15.17
C TYR A 88 -5.30 10.78 16.66
N GLN A 89 -6.34 10.06 17.10
CA GLN A 89 -6.67 10.01 18.51
C GLN A 89 -5.60 9.22 19.28
N PRO A 90 -5.12 9.71 20.42
CA PRO A 90 -4.22 8.95 21.28
C PRO A 90 -4.96 7.73 21.87
N ALA A 91 -4.23 6.66 22.17
CA ALA A 91 -4.81 5.41 22.67
C ALA A 91 -5.68 5.61 23.93
N ALA A 92 -5.31 6.55 24.81
CA ALA A 92 -6.10 6.90 26.00
C ALA A 92 -7.47 7.51 25.65
N GLN A 93 -7.54 8.35 24.61
CA GLN A 93 -8.80 8.92 24.15
C GLN A 93 -9.70 7.85 23.52
N ILE A 94 -9.12 6.99 22.67
CA ILE A 94 -9.85 5.86 22.07
C ILE A 94 -10.40 4.95 23.18
N ALA A 95 -9.60 4.69 24.22
CA ALA A 95 -9.99 3.89 25.36
C ALA A 95 -11.18 4.50 26.11
N ALA A 96 -11.13 5.80 26.40
CA ALA A 96 -12.21 6.53 27.05
C ALA A 96 -13.51 6.50 26.22
N GLU A 97 -13.43 6.77 24.92
CA GLU A 97 -14.59 6.78 24.01
C GLU A 97 -15.24 5.39 23.88
N LEU A 98 -14.45 4.31 23.96
CA LEU A 98 -14.94 2.93 23.83
C LEU A 98 -15.27 2.28 25.19
N GLY A 99 -15.10 2.98 26.31
CA GLY A 99 -15.30 2.43 27.66
C GLY A 99 -14.34 1.30 28.00
N ARG A 100 -13.06 1.41 27.58
CA ARG A 100 -12.01 0.39 27.73
C ARG A 100 -10.76 0.97 28.40
N THR A 101 -9.82 0.09 28.72
CA THR A 101 -8.50 0.50 29.23
C THR A 101 -7.54 0.80 28.08
N THR A 102 -6.58 1.69 28.30
CA THR A 102 -5.52 2.00 27.33
C THR A 102 -4.73 0.76 26.92
N GLN A 103 -4.49 -0.17 27.86
CA GLN A 103 -3.83 -1.45 27.59
C GLN A 103 -4.62 -2.31 26.59
N ALA A 104 -5.95 -2.36 26.69
CA ALA A 104 -6.78 -3.08 25.73
C ALA A 104 -6.66 -2.48 24.32
N ILE A 105 -6.51 -1.15 24.19
CA ILE A 105 -6.27 -0.51 22.89
C ILE A 105 -4.91 -0.93 22.32
N TYR A 106 -3.84 -0.96 23.11
CA TYR A 106 -2.53 -1.42 22.63
C TYR A 106 -2.54 -2.89 22.20
N GLN A 107 -3.24 -3.76 22.92
CA GLN A 107 -3.41 -5.16 22.53
C GLN A 107 -4.11 -5.28 21.19
N VAL A 108 -5.19 -4.50 20.97
CA VAL A 108 -5.89 -4.47 19.68
C VAL A 108 -4.98 -3.93 18.58
N GLN A 109 -4.20 -2.88 18.82
CA GLN A 109 -3.24 -2.36 17.84
C GLN A 109 -2.20 -3.42 17.45
N SER A 110 -1.68 -4.17 18.43
CA SER A 110 -0.75 -5.27 18.17
C SER A 110 -1.40 -6.41 17.36
N TYR A 111 -2.63 -6.78 17.73
CA TYR A 111 -3.42 -7.76 16.99
C TYR A 111 -3.68 -7.32 15.54
N LEU A 112 -4.06 -6.07 15.33
CA LEU A 112 -4.31 -5.51 14.00
C LEU A 112 -3.03 -5.48 13.16
N ARG A 113 -1.89 -5.12 13.75
CA ARG A 113 -0.59 -5.19 13.08
C ARG A 113 -0.26 -6.61 12.62
N GLY A 114 -0.41 -7.60 13.49
CA GLY A 114 -0.22 -9.01 13.11
C GLY A 114 -1.23 -9.52 12.09
N LEU A 115 -2.48 -9.04 12.13
CA LEU A 115 -3.52 -9.41 11.17
C LEU A 115 -3.25 -8.85 9.77
N PHE A 116 -2.67 -7.66 9.69
CA PHE A 116 -2.32 -6.98 8.43
C PHE A 116 -0.89 -7.25 7.96
N ASP A 117 -0.12 -8.03 8.73
CA ASP A 117 1.29 -8.35 8.48
C ASP A 117 2.18 -7.09 8.35
N VAL A 118 2.07 -6.19 9.33
CA VAL A 118 2.79 -4.90 9.34
C VAL A 118 3.35 -4.58 10.72
N ASP A 119 4.52 -3.94 10.75
CA ASP A 119 5.22 -3.63 12.01
C ASP A 119 4.81 -2.30 12.63
N THR A 120 4.26 -1.37 11.83
CA THR A 120 4.00 0.01 12.28
C THR A 120 2.53 0.41 12.16
N ASN A 121 2.11 1.34 13.02
CA ASN A 121 0.76 1.91 12.95
C ASN A 121 0.54 2.71 11.65
N GLY A 122 1.59 3.31 11.10
CA GLY A 122 1.52 4.00 9.81
C GLY A 122 1.21 3.03 8.67
N ALA A 123 1.99 1.95 8.56
CA ALA A 123 1.77 0.90 7.57
C ALA A 123 0.38 0.24 7.73
N LEU A 124 -0.07 0.01 8.96
CA LEU A 124 -1.44 -0.47 9.24
C LEU A 124 -2.51 0.45 8.66
N LEU A 125 -2.39 1.76 8.88
CA LEU A 125 -3.37 2.73 8.38
C LEU A 125 -3.33 2.88 6.86
N GLU A 126 -2.14 2.86 6.26
CA GLU A 126 -1.97 2.85 4.80
C GLU A 126 -2.65 1.62 4.19
N ARG A 127 -2.40 0.44 4.78
CA ARG A 127 -2.97 -0.82 4.30
C ARG A 127 -4.48 -0.89 4.48
N ALA A 128 -4.99 -0.45 5.63
CA ALA A 128 -6.43 -0.33 5.86
C ALA A 128 -7.09 0.65 4.88
N ALA A 129 -6.41 1.75 4.51
CA ALA A 129 -6.93 2.69 3.51
C ALA A 129 -6.91 2.12 2.07
N GLU A 130 -5.95 1.26 1.73
CA GLU A 130 -5.94 0.51 0.47
C GLU A 130 -7.13 -0.46 0.37
N ILE A 131 -7.42 -1.17 1.46
CA ILE A 131 -8.57 -2.06 1.55
C ILE A 131 -9.88 -1.27 1.50
N ALA A 132 -9.98 -0.15 2.21
CA ALA A 132 -11.16 0.71 2.16
C ALA A 132 -11.48 1.18 0.73
N ARG A 133 -10.44 1.52 -0.06
CA ARG A 133 -10.58 1.85 -1.48
C ARG A 133 -10.94 0.63 -2.33
N ALA A 134 -10.49 -0.57 -1.94
CA ALA A 134 -10.76 -1.83 -2.63
C ALA A 134 -12.22 -2.27 -2.63
N HIS A 135 -12.89 -2.11 -1.50
CA HIS A 135 -14.22 -2.69 -1.31
C HIS A 135 -15.37 -1.75 -1.70
N GLY A 136 -15.06 -0.58 -2.30
CA GLY A 136 -16.05 0.41 -2.66
C GLY A 136 -16.70 1.05 -1.43
N GLU A 137 -17.21 2.26 -1.57
CA GLU A 137 -17.69 3.11 -0.47
C GLU A 137 -18.94 2.59 0.26
N HIS A 138 -19.34 1.33 0.07
CA HIS A 138 -20.50 0.70 0.71
C HIS A 138 -20.09 -0.09 1.96
N GLY A 139 -19.64 0.64 2.98
CA GLY A 139 -19.59 0.15 4.36
C GLY A 139 -18.23 0.14 5.04
N VAL A 140 -18.30 0.24 6.37
CA VAL A 140 -17.22 0.08 7.37
C VAL A 140 -16.16 1.19 7.43
N PHE A 141 -15.66 1.64 6.28
CA PHE A 141 -14.57 2.61 6.17
C PHE A 141 -14.98 3.93 5.49
N GLN A 142 -16.28 4.21 5.37
CA GLN A 142 -16.74 5.50 4.86
C GLN A 142 -16.06 6.65 5.62
N GLY A 143 -15.41 7.55 4.85
CA GLY A 143 -14.64 8.69 5.37
C GLY A 143 -13.12 8.50 5.42
N TRP A 144 -12.61 7.27 5.34
CA TRP A 144 -11.16 7.00 5.47
C TRP A 144 -10.31 7.54 4.31
N ALA A 145 -10.78 7.38 3.07
CA ALA A 145 -10.07 7.92 1.90
C ALA A 145 -9.96 9.45 1.94
N ARG A 146 -10.95 10.15 2.52
CA ARG A 146 -10.92 11.62 2.70
C ARG A 146 -10.02 12.05 3.86
N LEU A 147 -9.89 11.22 4.90
CA LEU A 147 -9.03 11.48 6.05
C LEU A 147 -7.55 11.37 5.68
N THR A 148 -7.13 10.31 4.98
CA THR A 148 -5.70 10.11 4.64
C THR A 148 -5.14 11.18 3.70
N THR A 149 -5.94 11.72 2.77
CA THR A 149 -5.49 12.81 1.87
C THR A 149 -5.26 14.13 2.60
N ARG A 150 -6.10 14.50 3.58
CA ARG A 150 -5.89 15.71 4.40
C ARG A 150 -4.72 15.58 5.37
N VAL A 151 -4.48 14.34 5.79
CA VAL A 151 -3.49 13.97 6.78
C VAL A 151 -2.06 14.02 6.23
N ARG A 152 -1.85 13.55 4.99
CA ARG A 152 -0.56 13.72 4.29
C ARG A 152 -0.15 15.19 4.22
N ARG A 153 -1.12 16.10 4.10
CA ARG A 153 -0.91 17.55 4.05
C ARG A 153 -0.53 18.13 5.41
N ARG A 154 -1.25 17.79 6.49
CA ARG A 154 -0.95 18.29 7.85
C ARG A 154 0.35 17.76 8.44
N VAL A 155 0.70 16.49 8.22
CA VAL A 155 1.97 15.93 8.72
C VAL A 155 3.18 16.56 8.01
N PHE A 156 3.01 17.02 6.77
CA PHE A 156 4.03 17.78 6.04
C PHE A 156 4.07 19.26 6.47
N GLU A 157 2.92 19.88 6.74
CA GLU A 157 2.79 21.29 7.15
C GLU A 157 3.11 21.57 8.63
N GLN A 158 3.04 20.57 9.52
CA GLN A 158 3.34 20.75 10.96
C GLN A 158 4.81 20.52 11.34
N ARG A 159 5.73 20.36 10.37
CA ARG A 159 7.17 20.42 10.67
C ARG A 159 7.58 21.88 10.89
N PRO A 160 8.13 22.27 12.06
CA PRO A 160 8.58 23.64 12.30
C PRO A 160 9.68 24.02 11.31
N ALA A 161 9.61 25.25 10.78
CA ALA A 161 10.54 25.80 9.78
C ALA A 161 12.03 25.70 10.18
N SER A 162 12.33 25.58 11.48
CA SER A 162 13.67 25.38 12.02
C SER A 162 14.33 24.05 11.63
N ARG A 163 13.58 23.04 11.14
CA ARG A 163 14.14 21.79 10.58
C ARG A 163 14.18 21.71 9.06
N GLN A 164 13.57 22.66 8.34
CA GLN A 164 13.61 22.69 6.87
C GLN A 164 14.95 23.26 6.35
N ALA A 165 15.59 24.16 7.09
CA ALA A 165 16.90 24.73 6.71
C ALA A 165 18.08 23.75 6.85
N ALA A 166 17.95 22.68 7.64
CA ALA A 166 19.05 21.76 7.96
C ALA A 166 19.11 20.49 7.07
N ILE A 167 18.13 20.28 6.18
CA ILE A 167 18.08 19.08 5.31
C ILE A 167 18.19 19.44 3.82
N ALA A 168 18.19 20.74 3.48
CA ALA A 168 18.42 21.19 2.11
C ALA A 168 19.78 20.75 1.50
N PRO A 169 20.90 20.63 2.24
CA PRO A 169 22.14 20.12 1.65
C PRO A 169 22.26 18.58 1.69
N LEU A 170 21.48 17.87 2.51
CA LEU A 170 21.58 16.40 2.63
C LEU A 170 20.72 15.65 1.59
N LEU A 171 19.71 16.30 1.00
CA LEU A 171 18.99 15.74 -0.14
C LEU A 171 19.72 15.93 -1.48
N SER A 172 20.67 16.86 -1.59
CA SER A 172 21.58 16.94 -2.75
C SER A 172 22.73 15.92 -2.68
N LEU A 173 23.20 15.56 -1.48
CA LEU A 173 24.28 14.57 -1.31
C LEU A 173 23.81 13.12 -1.45
N ALA A 174 22.55 12.81 -1.10
CA ALA A 174 21.98 11.47 -1.30
C ALA A 174 21.58 11.18 -2.77
N LEU A 175 21.35 12.22 -3.58
CA LEU A 175 21.06 12.10 -5.01
C LEU A 175 22.32 12.12 -5.91
N TYR A 176 23.47 12.56 -5.39
CA TYR A 176 24.74 12.55 -6.13
C TYR A 176 25.51 11.22 -6.01
N TRP A 177 25.22 10.39 -4.99
CA TRP A 177 25.94 9.12 -4.76
C TRP A 177 25.36 7.89 -5.46
N ILE A 178 24.27 8.05 -6.23
CA ILE A 178 23.58 6.95 -6.93
C ILE A 178 23.86 6.95 -8.45
N CYS A 179 24.56 7.96 -8.99
CA CYS A 179 24.71 8.13 -10.44
C CYS A 179 26.13 8.07 -11.02
N ASP A 180 27.20 7.79 -10.27
CA ASP A 180 28.51 7.63 -10.93
C ASP A 180 29.35 6.51 -10.30
N GLY A 181 29.29 5.34 -10.94
CA GLY A 181 30.32 4.32 -10.82
C GLY A 181 31.33 4.55 -11.92
N GLY A 182 32.58 4.87 -11.57
CA GLY A 182 33.65 4.87 -12.56
C GLY A 182 34.87 5.72 -12.23
N ALA A 183 35.90 5.03 -11.77
CA ALA A 183 37.30 5.23 -12.15
C ALA A 183 38.14 6.37 -11.53
N THR A 184 39.34 5.92 -11.16
CA THR A 184 40.63 6.61 -11.07
C THR A 184 40.97 7.40 -9.80
N ALA A 185 41.88 6.80 -9.03
CA ALA A 185 42.79 7.48 -8.12
C ALA A 185 43.59 8.57 -8.87
N PRO A 186 44.09 9.56 -8.13
CA PRO A 186 45.53 9.49 -7.89
C PRO A 186 45.95 9.77 -6.45
N VAL A 187 47.08 9.15 -6.13
CA VAL A 187 48.01 9.44 -5.03
C VAL A 187 48.37 10.93 -5.02
N HIS A 188 48.29 11.58 -3.86
CA HIS A 188 49.28 12.60 -3.48
C HIS A 188 49.38 12.72 -1.95
N SER A 189 50.59 12.44 -1.48
CA SER A 189 51.20 12.77 -0.19
C SER A 189 50.96 14.22 0.23
N PHE A 190 50.95 14.52 1.54
CA PHE A 190 51.67 15.64 2.19
C PHE A 190 51.43 15.67 3.74
N PRO A 191 52.14 16.50 4.55
CA PRO A 191 53.04 16.02 5.60
C PRO A 191 52.62 16.39 7.04
N GLY A 192 53.45 15.93 7.99
CA GLY A 192 53.80 16.48 9.31
C GLY A 192 52.87 17.46 10.03
N VAL A 193 52.62 17.16 11.32
CA VAL A 193 53.27 17.76 12.50
C VAL A 193 53.11 16.77 13.66
#